data_AF-A0A485A2L3-F1
#
_entry.id   AF-A0A485A2L3-F1
#
_cell.length_a   1.000
_cell.length_b   1.000
_cell.length_c   1.000
_cell.angle_alpha   90.00
_cell.angle_beta   90.00
_cell.angle_gamma   90.00
#
_symmetry.space_group_name_H-M   'P 1'
#
loop_
_entity.id
_entity.type
_entity.pdbx_description
1 polymer ?
#
loop_
_entity_poly.entity_id
_entity_poly.type
_entity_poly.pdbx_seq_one_letter_code
_entity_poly.pdbx_strand_id
1 'polypeptide(L)'
;MTFSHGAIDFSLFYHLSTNGWLFFIVGPIYALLYYTIFRVAIIKLNLKTPGREDDTPKDAVKAATGTNMAADLVAAFGGKENITNLDACITRLRVGVADVSQVDQEKLSVLARQALLWQALAFRLFSDQVR
;
A
#
# COMPACT_ATOMS: atom_id res chain seq x y z
N MET A 1 -1.59 21.59 -7.05
CA MET A 1 -0.41 20.72 -6.95
C MET A 1 -0.59 19.59 -7.94
N THR A 2 0.11 19.59 -9.08
CA THR A 2 -0.02 18.56 -10.11
C THR A 2 0.66 17.26 -9.64
N PHE A 3 -0.02 16.13 -9.83
CA PHE A 3 0.40 14.82 -9.34
C PHE A 3 1.39 14.13 -10.28
N SER A 4 1.55 14.65 -11.50
CA SER A 4 2.41 14.06 -12.52
C SER A 4 3.50 15.07 -12.84
N HIS A 5 4.69 14.84 -12.30
CA HIS A 5 5.93 15.31 -12.92
C HIS A 5 6.53 14.13 -13.69
N GLY A 6 5.67 13.45 -14.44
CA GLY A 6 6.00 12.21 -15.14
C GLY A 6 6.79 12.49 -16.41
N ALA A 7 7.13 11.42 -17.13
CA ALA A 7 7.82 11.53 -18.42
C ALA A 7 7.02 12.36 -19.45
N ILE A 8 5.69 12.29 -19.38
CA ILE A 8 4.78 13.03 -20.27
C ILE A 8 4.92 14.53 -20.02
N ASP A 9 4.89 14.96 -18.76
CA ASP A 9 5.06 16.36 -18.37
C ASP A 9 6.45 16.88 -18.76
N PHE A 10 7.50 16.08 -18.55
CA PHE A 10 8.87 16.43 -18.98
C PHE A 10 8.93 16.66 -20.49
N SER A 11 8.33 15.78 -21.29
CA SER A 11 8.33 15.91 -22.76
C SER A 11 7.56 17.14 -23.23
N LEU A 12 6.43 17.48 -22.61
CA LEU A 12 5.61 18.63 -23.00
C LEU A 12 6.29 19.95 -22.65
N PHE A 13 6.94 20.04 -21.49
CA PHE A 13 7.56 21.28 -21.00
C PHE A 13 9.04 21.44 -21.38
N TYR A 14 9.66 20.45 -22.03
CA TYR A 14 11.07 20.50 -22.43
C TYR A 14 11.39 21.72 -23.31
N HIS A 15 10.48 22.06 -24.23
CA HIS A 15 10.65 23.21 -25.13
C HIS A 15 10.62 24.57 -24.41
N LEU A 16 10.02 24.63 -23.23
CA LEU A 16 9.94 25.86 -22.42
C LEU A 16 11.12 25.98 -21.43
N SER A 17 12.00 24.97 -21.37
CA SER A 17 13.09 24.89 -20.40
C SER A 17 14.41 25.42 -20.97
N THR A 18 14.95 26.47 -20.36
CA THR A 18 16.25 27.06 -20.74
C THR A 18 17.44 26.14 -20.46
N ASN A 19 17.30 25.20 -19.52
CA ASN A 19 18.39 24.35 -19.01
C ASN A 19 17.95 22.88 -18.82
N GLY A 20 17.13 22.36 -19.74
CA GLY A 20 16.56 21.01 -19.62
C GLY A 20 17.60 19.88 -19.51
N TRP A 21 18.79 20.06 -20.07
CA TRP A 21 19.88 19.07 -20.03
C TRP A 21 20.39 18.76 -18.62
N LEU A 22 20.34 19.74 -17.70
CA LEU A 22 20.78 19.57 -16.31
C LEU A 22 20.03 18.45 -15.59
N PHE A 23 18.83 18.08 -16.05
CA PHE A 23 18.08 16.94 -15.54
C PHE A 23 18.89 15.63 -15.56
N PHE A 24 19.66 15.38 -16.62
CA PHE A 24 20.46 14.16 -16.75
C PHE A 24 21.67 14.12 -15.80
N ILE A 25 22.07 15.26 -15.24
CA ILE A 25 23.18 15.35 -14.27
C ILE A 25 22.61 15.37 -12.85
N VAL A 26 21.67 16.26 -12.59
CA VAL A 26 21.07 16.48 -11.27
C VAL A 26 20.20 15.30 -10.85
N GLY A 27 19.50 14.66 -11.80
CA GLY A 27 18.64 13.50 -11.54
C GLY A 27 19.40 12.32 -10.93
N PRO A 28 20.47 11.81 -11.56
CA PRO A 28 21.30 10.75 -10.98
C PRO A 28 21.95 11.12 -9.65
N ILE A 29 22.42 12.37 -9.49
CA ILE A 29 23.00 12.85 -8.22
C ILE A 29 21.96 12.78 -7.11
N TYR A 30 20.75 13.27 -7.35
CA TYR A 30 19.65 13.18 -6.38
C TYR A 30 19.24 11.74 -6.12
N ALA A 31 19.15 10.89 -7.14
CA ALA A 31 18.81 9.47 -6.96
C ALA A 31 19.82 8.76 -6.05
N LEU A 32 21.11 9.01 -6.25
CA LEU A 32 22.18 8.46 -5.42
C LEU A 32 22.11 8.99 -3.98
N LEU A 33 21.91 10.31 -3.83
CA LEU A 33 21.80 10.97 -2.53
C LEU A 33 20.60 10.44 -1.74
N TYR A 34 19.42 10.35 -2.34
CA TYR A 34 18.24 9.79 -1.69
C TYR A 34 18.44 8.31 -1.35
N TYR A 35 18.92 7.49 -2.29
CA TYR A 35 19.17 6.08 -2.04
C TYR A 35 20.12 5.87 -0.85
N THR A 36 21.22 6.62 -0.79
CA THR A 36 22.19 6.48 0.29
C THR A 36 21.63 6.93 1.63
N ILE A 37 20.94 8.08 1.70
CA ILE A 37 20.31 8.57 2.93
C ILE A 37 19.25 7.57 3.43
N PHE A 38 18.31 7.17 2.58
CA PHE A 38 17.26 6.22 2.96
C PHE A 38 17.84 4.87 3.37
N ARG A 39 18.84 4.35 2.65
CA ARG A 39 19.50 3.09 2.99
C ARG A 39 20.18 3.17 4.35
N VAL A 40 20.92 4.24 4.64
CA VAL A 40 21.58 4.42 5.94
C VAL A 40 20.53 4.57 7.04
N ALA A 41 19.45 5.32 6.81
CA ALA A 41 18.36 5.48 7.76
C ALA A 41 17.67 4.14 8.08
N ILE A 42 17.32 3.33 7.08
CA ILE A 42 16.65 2.03 7.29
C ILE A 42 17.54 1.07 8.08
N ILE A 43 18.84 1.01 7.76
CA ILE A 43 19.78 0.10 8.41
C ILE A 43 20.10 0.57 9.85
N LYS A 44 20.41 1.87 10.04
CA LYS A 44 20.83 2.39 11.36
C LYS A 44 19.67 2.63 12.32
N LEU A 45 18.52 3.09 11.83
CA LEU A 45 17.35 3.38 12.66
C LEU A 45 16.39 2.21 12.76
N ASN A 46 16.71 1.07 12.12
CA ASN A 46 15.94 -0.16 12.14
C ASN A 46 14.43 0.08 11.90
N LEU A 47 14.11 0.98 10.97
CA LEU A 47 12.74 1.35 10.66
C LEU A 47 12.00 0.13 10.12
N LYS A 48 10.84 -0.16 10.73
CA LYS A 48 9.91 -1.19 10.25
C LYS A 48 9.25 -0.68 8.96
N THR A 49 9.94 -0.89 7.85
CA THR A 49 9.39 -0.67 6.51
C THR A 49 8.30 -1.73 6.26
N PRO A 50 7.14 -1.37 5.67
CA PRO A 50 6.10 -2.33 5.31
C PRO A 50 6.70 -3.53 4.55
N GLY A 51 6.53 -4.76 5.07
CA GLY A 51 7.17 -5.98 4.56
C GLY A 51 8.35 -6.51 5.40
N ARG A 52 8.81 -5.77 6.41
CA ARG A 52 9.75 -6.21 7.45
C ARG A 52 9.05 -6.34 8.81
N GLU A 53 7.82 -6.82 8.78
CA GLU A 53 7.11 -7.29 9.95
C GLU A 53 7.40 -8.79 10.05
N ASP A 54 7.81 -9.24 11.23
CA ASP A 54 8.15 -10.65 11.46
C ASP A 54 7.00 -11.55 10.99
N ASP A 55 7.38 -12.59 10.23
CA ASP A 55 6.50 -13.64 9.72
C ASP A 55 5.68 -14.21 10.89
N THR A 56 4.44 -13.73 11.02
CA THR A 56 3.45 -14.35 11.90
C THR A 56 3.01 -15.66 11.23
N PRO A 57 2.83 -16.75 12.01
CA PRO A 57 2.89 -18.12 11.50
C PRO A 57 1.93 -18.38 10.34
N LYS A 58 2.43 -19.12 9.35
CA LYS A 58 1.73 -19.57 8.12
C LYS A 58 0.51 -20.48 8.37
N ASP A 59 0.08 -20.63 9.62
CA ASP A 59 -0.93 -21.61 10.04
C ASP A 59 -2.34 -21.04 10.23
N ALA A 60 -2.54 -19.71 10.15
CA ALA A 60 -3.86 -19.09 10.25
C ALA A 60 -4.67 -19.10 8.94
N VAL A 61 -4.15 -19.69 7.85
CA VAL A 61 -4.76 -19.64 6.50
C VAL A 61 -5.71 -20.81 6.24
N LYS A 62 -5.99 -21.66 7.23
CA LYS A 62 -7.08 -22.64 7.12
C LYS A 62 -8.36 -22.08 7.74
N ALA A 63 -9.35 -21.88 6.86
CA ALA A 63 -10.77 -21.64 7.13
C ALA A 63 -11.23 -20.18 7.25
N ALA A 64 -11.49 -19.56 6.09
CA ALA A 64 -12.67 -18.70 5.93
C ALA A 64 -13.02 -18.60 4.44
N THR A 65 -13.78 -19.58 3.96
CA THR A 65 -14.44 -19.54 2.67
C THR A 65 -15.54 -18.48 2.70
N GLY A 66 -15.26 -17.30 2.15
CA GLY A 66 -16.18 -16.63 1.22
C GLY A 66 -17.39 -15.82 1.69
N THR A 67 -17.83 -15.80 2.96
CA THR A 67 -19.13 -15.13 3.27
C THR A 67 -19.10 -14.03 4.34
N ASN A 68 -18.09 -13.98 5.22
CA ASN A 68 -18.12 -13.06 6.39
C ASN A 68 -17.00 -12.01 6.44
N MET A 69 -16.13 -11.90 5.43
CA MET A 69 -15.00 -10.95 5.45
C MET A 69 -15.43 -9.50 5.71
N ALA A 70 -16.54 -9.06 5.12
CA ALA A 70 -17.05 -7.71 5.35
C ALA A 70 -17.53 -7.52 6.81
N ALA A 71 -18.17 -8.53 7.39
CA ALA A 71 -18.62 -8.50 8.78
C ALA A 71 -17.42 -8.53 9.75
N ASP A 72 -16.40 -9.34 9.46
CA ASP A 72 -15.17 -9.43 10.24
C ASP A 72 -14.36 -8.13 10.20
N LEU A 73 -14.32 -7.46 9.04
CA LEU A 73 -13.73 -6.13 8.89
C LEU A 73 -14.48 -5.08 9.72
N VAL A 74 -15.82 -5.05 9.65
CA VAL A 74 -16.64 -4.12 10.44
C VAL A 74 -16.46 -4.38 11.94
N ALA A 75 -16.40 -5.64 12.37
CA ALA A 75 -16.11 -5.99 13.75
C ALA A 75 -14.70 -5.53 14.18
N ALA A 76 -13.70 -5.68 13.32
CA ALA A 76 -12.32 -5.24 13.60
C ALA A 76 -12.17 -3.71 13.69
N PHE A 77 -13.04 -2.93 13.05
CA PHE A 77 -13.10 -1.47 13.19
C PHE A 77 -13.86 -0.99 14.45
N GLY A 78 -14.32 -1.89 15.33
CA GLY A 78 -15.09 -1.53 16.52
C GLY A 78 -16.62 -1.52 16.29
N GLY A 79 -17.09 -2.15 15.21
CA GLY A 79 -18.51 -2.26 14.87
C GLY A 79 -19.02 -1.09 14.01
N LYS A 80 -20.25 -1.24 13.52
CA LYS A 80 -20.90 -0.23 12.65
C LYS A 80 -21.00 1.15 13.31
N GLU A 81 -21.15 1.18 14.62
CA GLU A 81 -21.33 2.43 15.38
C GLU A 81 -20.03 3.25 15.50
N ASN A 82 -18.86 2.62 15.33
CA ASN A 82 -17.57 3.32 15.36
C ASN A 82 -17.16 3.91 14.00
N ILE A 83 -17.81 3.51 12.91
CA ILE A 83 -17.44 3.94 11.55
C ILE A 83 -18.22 5.20 11.16
N THR A 84 -17.51 6.30 10.93
CA THR A 84 -18.11 7.60 10.56
C THR A 84 -18.21 7.79 9.05
N ASN A 85 -17.22 7.32 8.28
CA ASN A 85 -17.18 7.47 6.83
C ASN A 85 -16.46 6.27 6.17
N LEU A 86 -16.90 5.89 4.98
CA LEU A 86 -16.31 4.82 4.16
C LEU A 86 -16.12 5.31 2.73
N ASP A 87 -14.87 5.47 2.32
CA ASP A 87 -14.47 5.82 0.96
C ASP A 87 -13.62 4.70 0.36
N ALA A 88 -13.99 4.20 -0.82
CA ALA A 88 -13.18 3.25 -1.57
C ALA A 88 -12.62 3.90 -2.84
N CYS A 89 -11.31 3.86 -3.00
CA CYS A 89 -10.60 4.19 -4.24
C CYS A 89 -9.97 2.91 -4.82
N ILE A 90 -9.63 2.93 -6.12
CA ILE A 90 -9.15 1.80 -6.95
C ILE A 90 -8.34 0.73 -6.20
N THR A 91 -7.41 1.14 -5.34
CA THR A 91 -6.56 0.22 -4.54
C THR A 91 -6.52 0.55 -3.04
N ARG A 92 -7.36 1.47 -2.55
CA ARG A 92 -7.33 1.92 -1.14
C ARG A 92 -8.73 2.07 -0.59
N LEU A 93 -9.01 1.37 0.50
CA LEU A 93 -10.18 1.61 1.35
C LEU A 93 -9.79 2.57 2.48
N ARG A 94 -10.51 3.68 2.62
CA ARG A 94 -10.36 4.67 3.69
C ARG A 94 -11.58 4.59 4.59
N VAL A 95 -11.35 4.34 5.87
CA VAL A 95 -12.40 4.24 6.88
C VAL A 95 -12.16 5.33 7.92
N GLY A 96 -13.13 6.22 8.08
CA GLY A 96 -13.18 7.16 9.20
C GLY A 96 -13.74 6.44 10.42
N VAL A 97 -13.04 6.54 11.56
CA VAL A 97 -13.46 5.96 12.85
C VAL A 97 -13.64 7.07 13.89
N ALA A 98 -14.59 6.91 14.81
CA ALA A 98 -14.82 7.85 15.90
C ALA A 98 -13.81 7.64 17.05
N ASP A 99 -13.49 6.38 17.37
CA ASP A 99 -12.54 6.00 18.40
C ASP A 99 -11.52 4.99 17.86
N VAL A 100 -10.24 5.39 17.88
CA VAL A 100 -9.11 4.58 17.39
C VAL A 100 -8.75 3.46 18.39
N SER A 101 -9.10 3.60 19.67
CA SER A 101 -8.77 2.60 20.69
C SER A 101 -9.58 1.31 20.56
N GLN A 102 -10.75 1.38 19.92
CA GLN A 102 -11.62 0.24 19.62
C GLN A 102 -11.20 -0.52 18.34
N VAL A 103 -10.15 -0.05 17.65
CA VAL A 103 -9.69 -0.62 16.39
C VAL A 103 -8.64 -1.70 16.65
N ASP A 104 -8.95 -2.92 16.22
CA ASP A 104 -8.04 -4.06 16.35
C ASP A 104 -7.07 -4.12 15.16
N GLN A 105 -5.91 -3.47 15.32
CA GLN A 105 -4.88 -3.39 14.28
C GLN A 105 -4.31 -4.76 13.90
N GLU A 106 -4.25 -5.69 14.85
CA GLU A 106 -3.71 -7.03 14.62
C GLU A 106 -4.63 -7.82 13.69
N LYS A 107 -5.94 -7.85 14.00
CA LYS A 107 -6.95 -8.49 13.13
C LYS A 107 -7.02 -7.82 11.77
N LEU A 108 -6.96 -6.49 11.69
CA LEU A 108 -6.96 -5.78 10.40
C LEU A 108 -5.74 -6.16 9.54
N SER A 109 -4.55 -6.34 10.13
CA SER A 109 -3.34 -6.75 9.39
C SER A 109 -3.45 -8.16 8.81
N VAL A 110 -4.11 -9.07 9.53
CA VAL A 110 -4.33 -10.45 9.11
C VAL A 110 -5.36 -10.51 7.99
N LEU A 111 -6.50 -9.82 8.16
CA LEU A 111 -7.55 -9.72 7.15
C LEU A 111 -7.04 -9.05 5.86
N ALA A 112 -6.19 -8.03 5.98
CA ALA A 112 -5.56 -7.38 4.81
C ALA A 112 -4.59 -8.31 4.06
N ARG A 113 -3.78 -9.11 4.78
CA ARG A 113 -2.92 -10.14 4.16
C ARG A 113 -3.73 -11.24 3.48
N GLN A 114 -4.84 -11.66 4.10
CA GLN A 114 -5.77 -12.61 3.47
C GLN A 114 -6.34 -12.05 2.18
N ALA A 115 -6.77 -10.77 2.16
CA ALA A 115 -7.32 -10.13 0.96
C ALA A 115 -6.31 -10.10 -0.20
N LEU A 116 -5.02 -9.81 0.08
CA LEU A 116 -3.95 -9.87 -0.93
C LEU A 116 -3.73 -11.29 -1.47
N LEU A 117 -3.77 -12.31 -0.60
CA LEU A 117 -3.66 -13.70 -1.02
C LEU A 117 -4.85 -14.14 -1.87
N TRP A 118 -6.08 -13.74 -1.51
CA TRP A 118 -7.27 -14.01 -2.32
C TRP A 118 -7.20 -13.34 -3.68
N GLN A 119 -6.71 -12.10 -3.78
CA GLN A 119 -6.58 -11.42 -5.06
C GLN A 119 -5.51 -12.08 -5.94
N ALA A 120 -4.38 -12.49 -5.36
CA ALA A 120 -3.34 -13.25 -6.06
C ALA A 120 -3.82 -14.64 -6.49
N LEU A 121 -4.57 -15.34 -5.64
CA LEU A 121 -5.08 -16.68 -5.91
C LEU A 121 -6.23 -16.66 -6.92
N ALA A 122 -7.15 -15.69 -6.83
CA ALA A 122 -8.19 -15.46 -7.83
C ALA A 122 -7.59 -15.08 -9.19
N PHE A 123 -6.55 -14.24 -9.21
CA PHE A 123 -5.84 -13.91 -10.45
C PHE A 123 -5.14 -15.14 -11.04
N ARG A 124 -4.55 -16.00 -10.19
CA ARG A 124 -3.92 -17.24 -10.63
C ARG A 124 -4.93 -18.24 -11.18
N LEU A 125 -6.07 -18.43 -10.51
CA LEU A 125 -7.16 -19.28 -10.97
C LEU A 125 -7.81 -18.74 -12.26
N PHE A 126 -7.95 -17.41 -12.37
CA PHE A 126 -8.45 -16.78 -13.60
C PHE A 126 -7.46 -16.95 -14.76
N SER A 127 -6.15 -16.82 -14.50
CA SER A 127 -5.12 -17.09 -15.51
C SER A 127 -5.09 -18.55 -15.96
N ASP A 128 -5.37 -19.51 -15.07
CA ASP A 128 -5.46 -20.94 -15.42
C ASP A 128 -6.75 -21.29 -16.18
N GLN A 129 -7.79 -20.46 -16.12
CA GLN A 129 -9.04 -20.62 -16.89
C GLN A 129 -8.99 -19.96 -18.28
N VAL A 130 -8.04 -19.06 -18.53
CA VAL A 130 -7.86 -18.33 -19.80
C VAL A 130 -6.83 -19.02 -20.73
N ARG A 131 -6.32 -20.18 -20.33
CA ARG A 131 -5.39 -21.02 -21.11
C ARG A 131 -6.09 -22.29 -21.59
#